data_AF-A0A819U363-F1
#
_entry.id   AF-A0A819U363-F1
#
_cell.length_a   1.000
_cell.length_b   1.000
_cell.length_c   1.000
_cell.angle_alpha   90.00
_cell.angle_beta   90.00
_cell.angle_gamma   90.00
#
_symmetry.space_group_name_H-M   'P 1'
#
loop_
_entity.id
_entity.type
_entity.pdbx_description
1 polymer ?
#
loop_
_entity_poly.entity_id
_entity_poly.type
_entity_poly.pdbx_seq_one_letter_code
_entity_poly.pdbx_strand_id
1 'polypeptide(L)' 'MSDSRFFHTASVLTNGKVFVAGGSNGVDLNTAELYDPSTGSWTLTKNMSYTRSYLAS' A
#
# COMPACT_ATOMS: atom_id res chain seq x y z
N MET A 1 0.51 9.55 -0.05
CA MET A 1 0.65 8.36 -0.88
C MET A 1 1.64 8.74 -1.96
N SER A 2 2.76 8.04 -2.03
CA SER A 2 3.88 8.43 -2.90
C SER A 2 3.66 8.05 -4.36
N ASP A 3 2.89 6.99 -4.64
CA ASP A 3 2.54 6.54 -5.98
C ASP A 3 1.03 6.33 -6.10
N SER A 4 0.45 6.70 -7.25
CA SER A 4 -0.89 6.24 -7.62
C SER A 4 -0.84 4.72 -7.79
N ARG A 5 -1.75 3.97 -7.17
CA ARG A 5 -1.81 2.51 -7.31
C ARG A 5 -3.25 2.03 -7.35
N PHE A 6 -3.51 1.03 -8.17
CA PHE A 6 -4.77 0.30 -8.24
C PHE A 6 -4.52 -1.19 -7.89
N PHE A 7 -5.58 -1.95 -7.63
CA PHE A 7 -5.50 -3.37 -7.24
C PHE A 7 -4.62 -3.68 -6.00
N HIS A 8 -4.44 -2.68 -5.12
CA HIS A 8 -3.77 -2.85 -3.83
C HIS A 8 -4.72 -3.43 -2.79
N THR A 9 -4.16 -3.94 -1.69
CA THR A 9 -4.94 -4.29 -0.50
C THR A 9 -4.77 -3.23 0.58
N ALA A 10 -5.84 -2.90 1.28
CA ALA A 10 -5.81 -2.01 2.44
C ALA A 10 -6.38 -2.71 3.67
N SER A 11 -5.74 -2.54 4.83
CA SER A 11 -6.20 -3.12 6.10
C SER A 11 -6.06 -2.12 7.24
N VAL A 12 -7.08 -2.03 8.08
CA VAL A 12 -7.05 -1.18 9.28
C VAL A 12 -6.32 -1.93 10.40
N LEU A 13 -5.33 -1.28 11.00
CA LEU A 13 -4.57 -1.81 12.13
C LEU A 13 -5.25 -1.47 13.46
N THR A 14 -4.88 -2.17 14.53
CA THR A 14 -5.43 -1.97 15.89
C THR A 14 -5.19 -0.56 16.45
N ASN A 15 -4.18 0.14 15.94
CA ASN A 15 -3.86 1.53 16.30
C ASN A 15 -4.60 2.58 15.42
N GLY A 16 -5.55 2.15 14.57
CA GLY A 16 -6.34 3.03 13.71
C GLY A 16 -5.65 3.48 12.43
N LYS A 17 -4.39 3.09 12.19
CA LYS A 17 -3.68 3.37 10.93
C LYS A 17 -4.13 2.40 9.84
N VAL A 18 -4.00 2.81 8.58
CA VAL A 18 -4.33 1.96 7.43
C VAL A 18 -3.05 1.50 6.74
N PHE A 19 -2.83 0.19 6.69
CA PHE A 19 -1.72 -0.40 5.95
C PHE A 19 -2.17 -0.72 4.53
N VAL A 20 -1.46 -0.17 3.54
CA VAL A 20 -1.70 -0.36 2.12
C VAL A 20 -0.52 -1.10 1.51
N ALA A 21 -0.78 -2.26 0.91
CA ALA A 21 0.26 -3.14 0.37
C ALA A 21 0.03 -3.48 -1.09
N GLY A 22 1.11 -3.45 -1.88
CA GLY A 22 1.11 -3.86 -3.27
C GLY A 22 0.28 -2.94 -4.17
N GLY A 23 -0.34 -3.52 -5.19
CA GLY A 23 -1.01 -2.82 -6.27
C GLY A 23 -0.13 -2.71 -7.50
N SER A 24 -0.64 -2.00 -8.50
CA SER A 24 0.04 -1.68 -9.74
C SER A 24 -0.18 -0.19 -10.07
N ASN A 25 0.80 0.43 -10.71
CA ASN A 25 0.71 1.77 -11.28
C ASN A 25 0.96 1.76 -12.80
N GLY A 26 0.78 0.60 -13.43
CA GLY A 26 1.33 0.26 -14.74
C GLY A 26 2.50 -0.74 -14.63
N VAL A 27 3.13 -0.81 -13.45
CA VAL A 27 4.06 -1.87 -13.04
C VAL A 27 3.63 -2.39 -11.67
N ASP A 28 3.80 -3.69 -11.45
CA ASP A 28 3.51 -4.31 -10.16
C ASP A 28 4.42 -3.76 -9.05
N LEU A 29 3.81 -3.36 -7.94
CA LEU A 29 4.49 -2.75 -6.81
C LEU A 29 4.80 -3.78 -5.73
N ASN A 30 6.02 -3.75 -5.24
CA ASN A 30 6.43 -4.43 -4.01
C ASN A 30 6.48 -3.48 -2.81
N THR A 31 6.04 -2.24 -2.97
CA THR A 31 6.02 -1.24 -1.90
C THR A 31 4.76 -1.38 -1.04
N ALA A 32 4.87 -0.93 0.20
CA ALA A 32 3.74 -0.78 1.10
C ALA A 32 3.86 0.53 1.87
N GLU A 33 2.73 1.16 2.14
CA GLU A 33 2.63 2.45 2.81
C GLU A 33 1.67 2.36 4.00
N LEU A 34 1.96 3.14 5.04
CA LEU A 34 1.10 3.30 6.21
C LEU A 34 0.48 4.69 6.18
N TYR A 35 -0.84 4.75 6.18
CA TYR A 35 -1.60 5.97 6.33
C TYR A 35 -1.97 6.20 7.79
N ASP A 36 -1.70 7.41 8.28
CA ASP A 36 -2.12 7.88 9.59
C ASP A 36 -3.27 8.88 9.46
N PRO A 37 -4.52 8.47 9.74
CA PRO A 37 -5.68 9.36 9.61
C PRO A 37 -5.63 10.59 10.53
N SER A 38 -4.90 10.53 11.65
CA SER A 38 -4.83 11.65 12.61
C SER A 38 -4.04 12.84 12.06
N THR A 39 -3.10 12.58 11.16
CA THR A 39 -2.22 13.58 10.56
C THR A 39 -2.41 13.70 9.05
N GLY A 40 -3.23 12.83 8.45
CA GLY A 40 -3.36 12.72 6.99
C GLY A 40 -2.07 12.28 6.28
N SER A 41 -1.07 11.82 7.02
CA SER A 41 0.27 11.55 6.49
C SER A 41 0.43 10.11 6.03
N TRP A 42 1.32 9.93 5.07
CA TRP A 42 1.70 8.63 4.53
C TRP A 42 3.17 8.35 4.83
N THR A 43 3.50 7.13 5.19
CA THR A 43 4.88 6.70 5.46
C THR A 43 5.18 5.43 4.70
N LEU A 44 6.27 5.43 3.93
CA LEU A 44 6.74 4.23 3.24
C LEU A 44 7.26 3.21 4.28
N THR A 45 6.85 1.97 4.13
CA THR A 45 7.33 0.86 4.96
C THR A 45 8.43 0.08 4.23
N LYS A 46 8.91 -1.01 4.82
CA LYS A 46 9.85 -1.90 4.13
C LYS A 46 9.16 -2.55 2.93
N ASN A 47 9.88 -2.65 1.81
CA ASN A 47 9.41 -3.36 0.63
C ASN A 47 9.12 -4.84 0.95
N MET A 48 8.07 -5.35 0.33
CA MET A 48 7.70 -6.77 0.34
C MET A 48 8.70 -7.57 -0.50
N SER A 49 8.89 -8.85 -0.18
CA SER A 49 9.75 -9.76 -0.95
C SER A 49 9.20 -10.09 -2.34
N TYR A 50 7.90 -9.96 -2.53
CA TYR A 50 7.20 -10.22 -3.79
C TYR A 50 6.21 -9.09 -4.07
N THR A 51 6.05 -8.76 -5.35
CA THR A 51 4.95 -7.90 -5.78
C THR A 51 3.61 -8.59 -5.52
N ARG A 52 2.57 -7.79 -5.28
CA ARG A 52 1.20 -8.28 -5.10
C ARG A 52 0.25 -7.32 -5.77
N SER A 53 -0.49 -7.75 -6.78
CA SER A 53 -1.57 -6.99 -7.43
C SER A 53 -2.74 -7.94 -7.68
N TYR A 54 -3.97 -7.44 -7.54
CA TYR A 54 -5.16 -8.21 -7.92
C TYR A 54 -5.10 -8.48 -9.44
N LEU A 55 -5.26 -9.75 -9.82
CA LEU A 55 -5.02 -10.36 -11.14
C LEU A 55 -5.05 -9.39 -12.33
N ALA A 56 -3.87 -9.09 -12.89
CA ALA A 56 -3.76 -8.96 -14.35
C ALA A 56 -3.64 -10.39 -14.90
N SER A 57 -4.76 -10.97 -15.30
CA SER A 57 -4.82 -12.22 -16.06
C SER A 57 -4.38 -11.99 -17.51
#